data_AF-A0A8B8AEY2-F1
#
_entry.id   AF-A0A8B8AEY2-F1
#
_cell.length_a   1.000
_cell.length_b   1.000
_cell.length_c   1.000
_cell.angle_alpha   90.00
_cell.angle_beta   90.00
_cell.angle_gamma   90.00
#
_symmetry.space_group_name_H-M   'P 1'
#
loop_
_entity.id
_entity.type
_entity.pdbx_description
1 polymer ?
#
loop_
_entity_poly.entity_id
_entity_poly.type
_entity_poly.pdbx_seq_one_letter_code
_entity_poly.pdbx_strand_id
1 'polypeptide(L)'
;MHDQVLKFGSYIVDALTEYNQPIMIFIPPYAGLRGGAWVVVDPTINPTYLEMYADELKKLTSPQLNPDEKAEPKKKPAARQEKLLPMYHQVAIQFADLHDTPGRMEEMSFITDILKRQSSREFFYWHLKRKLLERQLKKMMKPFTHNFGEGELNSMLHRWLQL
;
A
#
# COMPACT_ATOMS: atom_id res chain seq x y z
N MET A 1 13.16 1.37 -24.60
CA MET A 1 11.99 0.47 -24.37
C MET A 1 11.77 -0.39 -25.62
N HIS A 2 12.58 -1.43 -25.83
CA HIS A 2 12.58 -2.20 -27.09
C HIS A 2 11.76 -3.51 -27.03
N ASP A 3 11.47 -4.05 -25.85
CA ASP A 3 10.83 -5.38 -25.70
C ASP A 3 9.35 -5.33 -25.29
N GLN A 4 8.61 -4.31 -25.72
CA GLN A 4 7.16 -4.22 -25.47
C GLN A 4 6.77 -4.28 -23.98
N VAL A 5 7.67 -3.91 -23.06
CA VAL A 5 7.45 -3.94 -21.59
C VAL A 5 6.17 -3.21 -21.18
N LEU A 6 5.79 -2.14 -21.88
CA LEU A 6 4.53 -1.43 -21.66
C LEU A 6 3.29 -2.29 -21.93
N LYS A 7 3.32 -3.15 -22.97
CA LYS A 7 2.22 -4.08 -23.28
C LYS A 7 2.10 -5.18 -22.23
N PHE A 8 3.22 -5.66 -21.71
CA PHE A 8 3.19 -6.62 -20.60
C PHE A 8 2.65 -6.00 -19.32
N GLY A 9 2.96 -4.71 -19.08
CA GLY A 9 2.36 -3.95 -17.97
C GLY A 9 0.84 -3.83 -18.09
N SER A 10 0.29 -3.56 -19.29
CA SER A 10 -1.16 -3.48 -19.46
C SER A 10 -1.85 -4.82 -19.24
N TYR A 11 -1.24 -5.94 -19.64
CA TYR A 11 -1.81 -7.27 -19.40
C TYR A 11 -2.00 -7.60 -17.90
N ILE A 12 -1.16 -7.03 -17.02
CA ILE A 12 -1.34 -7.18 -15.57
C ILE A 12 -2.62 -6.47 -15.13
N VAL A 13 -2.81 -5.23 -15.60
CA VAL A 13 -4.00 -4.43 -15.28
C VAL A 13 -5.27 -5.09 -15.81
N ASP A 14 -5.24 -5.58 -17.05
CA ASP A 14 -6.36 -6.30 -17.66
C ASP A 14 -6.71 -7.56 -16.84
N ALA A 15 -5.70 -8.36 -16.48
CA ALA A 15 -5.90 -9.59 -15.71
C ALA A 15 -6.47 -9.31 -14.30
N LEU A 16 -6.01 -8.25 -13.61
CA LEU A 16 -6.52 -7.88 -12.29
C LEU A 16 -7.94 -7.32 -12.35
N THR A 17 -8.29 -6.64 -13.44
CA THR A 17 -9.64 -6.11 -13.68
C THR A 17 -10.66 -7.25 -13.85
N GLU A 18 -10.30 -8.30 -14.57
CA GLU A 18 -11.18 -9.47 -14.81
C GLU A 18 -11.21 -10.49 -13.66
N TYR A 19 -10.29 -10.36 -12.70
CA TYR A 19 -10.14 -11.34 -11.63
C TYR A 19 -11.29 -11.28 -10.63
N ASN A 20 -11.90 -12.44 -10.36
CA ASN A 20 -13.13 -12.56 -9.56
C ASN A 20 -12.95 -13.34 -8.25
N GLN A 21 -11.72 -13.38 -7.71
CA GLN A 21 -11.40 -13.99 -6.42
C GLN A 21 -10.61 -13.00 -5.56
N PRO A 22 -10.59 -13.15 -4.23
CA PRO A 22 -9.84 -12.24 -3.35
C PRO A 22 -8.35 -12.19 -3.70
N ILE A 23 -7.80 -10.99 -3.83
CA ILE A 23 -6.40 -10.70 -4.06
C ILE A 23 -5.87 -9.91 -2.86
N MET A 24 -4.82 -10.42 -2.24
CA MET A 24 -4.16 -9.76 -1.11
C MET A 24 -2.72 -9.49 -1.48
N ILE A 25 -2.36 -8.22 -1.60
CA ILE A 25 -0.99 -7.79 -1.88
C ILE A 25 -0.34 -7.43 -0.54
N PHE A 26 0.82 -8.03 -0.25
CA PHE A 26 1.58 -7.73 0.95
C PHE A 26 2.98 -7.24 0.58
N ILE A 27 3.35 -6.05 1.06
CA ILE A 27 4.70 -5.50 0.94
C ILE A 27 5.49 -5.92 2.19
N PRO A 28 6.41 -6.91 2.09
CA PRO A 28 7.15 -7.40 3.25
C PRO A 28 8.19 -6.38 3.74
N PRO A 29 8.74 -6.57 4.96
CA PRO A 29 9.75 -5.66 5.48
C PRO A 29 10.97 -5.57 4.56
N TYR A 30 11.48 -4.36 4.42
CA TYR A 30 12.60 -3.98 3.55
C TYR A 30 12.34 -4.09 2.05
N ALA A 31 11.12 -4.45 1.63
CA ALA A 31 10.71 -4.34 0.24
C ALA A 31 10.14 -2.95 -0.08
N GLY A 32 10.30 -2.52 -1.32
CA GLY A 32 9.73 -1.28 -1.84
C GLY A 32 8.90 -1.56 -3.08
N LEU A 33 7.69 -1.02 -3.12
CA LEU A 33 6.87 -0.90 -4.33
C LEU A 33 6.90 0.56 -4.77
N ARG A 34 7.35 0.83 -6.00
CA ARG A 34 7.62 2.19 -6.49
C ARG A 34 7.25 2.36 -7.96
N GLY A 35 6.96 3.60 -8.34
CA GLY A 35 6.77 4.01 -9.74
C GLY A 35 5.73 3.15 -10.47
N GLY A 36 6.05 2.72 -11.68
CA GLY A 36 5.13 1.94 -12.52
C GLY A 36 4.74 0.57 -11.94
N ALA A 37 5.53 0.00 -11.04
CA ALA A 37 5.19 -1.26 -10.38
C ALA A 37 4.00 -1.11 -9.42
N TRP A 38 3.85 0.05 -8.77
CA TRP A 38 2.67 0.35 -7.96
C TRP A 38 1.43 0.49 -8.84
N VAL A 39 1.55 1.26 -9.93
CA VAL A 39 0.43 1.60 -10.82
C VAL A 39 -0.29 0.36 -11.36
N VAL A 40 0.45 -0.72 -11.65
CA VAL A 40 -0.13 -1.94 -12.25
C VAL A 40 -0.74 -2.89 -11.21
N VAL A 41 -0.60 -2.63 -9.91
CA VAL A 41 -1.16 -3.47 -8.83
C VAL A 41 -1.97 -2.66 -7.81
N ASP A 42 -2.33 -1.43 -8.17
CA ASP A 42 -3.07 -0.52 -7.29
C ASP A 42 -4.45 -1.10 -6.93
N PRO A 43 -4.88 -1.02 -5.66
CA PRO A 43 -6.18 -1.55 -5.24
C PRO A 43 -7.39 -0.94 -5.95
N THR A 44 -7.26 0.28 -6.48
CA THR A 44 -8.33 0.95 -7.23
C THR A 44 -8.62 0.28 -8.57
N ILE A 45 -7.73 -0.60 -9.08
CA ILE A 45 -7.99 -1.41 -10.28
C ILE A 45 -9.19 -2.33 -10.06
N ASN A 46 -9.30 -2.94 -8.88
CA ASN A 46 -10.38 -3.86 -8.55
C ASN A 46 -10.73 -3.77 -7.06
N PRO A 47 -11.45 -2.70 -6.64
CA PRO A 47 -11.67 -2.41 -5.22
C PRO A 47 -12.57 -3.43 -4.52
N THR A 48 -13.26 -4.30 -5.27
CA THR A 48 -14.11 -5.36 -4.72
C THR A 48 -13.30 -6.56 -4.22
N TYR A 49 -12.20 -6.87 -4.90
CA TYR A 49 -11.43 -8.09 -4.65
C TYR A 49 -9.99 -7.82 -4.19
N LEU A 50 -9.42 -6.66 -4.49
CA LEU A 50 -8.02 -6.33 -4.23
C LEU A 50 -7.87 -5.52 -2.95
N GLU A 51 -7.01 -6.02 -2.05
CA GLU A 51 -6.61 -5.36 -0.82
C GLU A 51 -5.09 -5.32 -0.73
N MET A 52 -4.54 -4.25 -0.18
CA MET A 52 -3.09 -4.07 -0.06
C MET A 52 -2.69 -3.79 1.38
N TYR A 53 -1.60 -4.44 1.80
CA TYR A 53 -1.04 -4.37 3.14
C TYR A 53 0.45 -4.08 3.06
N ALA A 54 0.96 -3.31 4.02
CA ALA A 54 2.39 -3.05 4.15
C ALA A 54 2.89 -3.44 5.53
N ASP A 55 4.15 -3.87 5.61
CA ASP A 55 4.77 -4.17 6.89
C ASP A 55 5.12 -2.90 7.68
N GLU A 56 5.00 -2.95 9.00
CA GLU A 56 5.48 -1.91 9.89
C GLU A 56 7.01 -1.85 9.90
N LEU A 57 7.60 -1.06 9.00
CA LEU A 57 9.02 -0.73 9.07
C LEU A 57 9.28 0.12 10.33
N LYS A 58 9.80 -0.51 11.39
CA LYS A 58 10.40 0.20 12.52
C LYS A 58 11.54 1.07 12.01
N LYS A 59 11.29 2.35 11.78
CA LYS A 59 12.36 3.33 11.62
C LYS A 59 13.02 3.53 12.98
N LEU A 60 14.33 3.33 13.03
CA LEU A 60 15.20 3.83 14.10
C LEU A 60 14.88 5.32 14.28
N THR A 61 14.59 5.69 15.53
CA THR A 61 14.33 7.04 16.00
C THR A 61 15.18 8.06 15.24
N SER A 62 14.53 8.97 14.52
CA SER A 62 15.21 10.13 13.93
C SER A 62 15.87 10.92 15.07
N PRO A 63 17.17 11.28 14.96
CA PRO A 63 17.78 12.17 15.93
C PRO A 63 16.97 13.47 15.97
N GLN A 64 16.52 13.85 17.16
CA GLN A 64 15.87 15.15 17.39
C GLN A 64 16.87 16.24 17.01
N LEU A 65 16.59 16.98 15.94
CA LEU A 65 17.36 18.15 15.58
C LEU A 65 16.88 19.31 16.44
N ASN A 66 17.79 19.87 17.25
CA ASN A 66 17.53 21.08 18.03
C ASN A 66 17.25 22.26 17.06
N PRO A 67 16.20 23.07 17.32
CA PRO A 67 15.75 24.12 16.41
C PRO A 67 16.64 25.38 16.38
N ASP A 68 17.71 25.44 17.17
CA ASP A 68 18.47 26.65 17.42
C ASP A 68 19.81 26.64 16.69
N GLU A 69 19.81 26.95 15.38
CA GLU A 69 20.97 27.57 14.72
C GLU A 69 20.59 28.09 13.30
N LYS A 70 19.72 29.11 13.24
CA LYS A 70 19.61 29.95 12.04
C LYS A 70 20.82 30.89 11.97
N ALA A 71 21.96 30.37 11.53
CA ALA A 71 23.18 31.17 11.36
C ALA A 71 23.17 31.96 10.03
N GLU A 72 23.40 33.27 10.16
CA GLU A 72 23.41 34.30 9.11
C GLU A 72 24.19 33.94 7.81
N PRO A 73 23.77 34.47 6.64
CA PRO A 73 24.37 34.16 5.35
C PRO A 73 25.75 34.83 5.19
N LYS A 74 26.83 34.11 5.51
CA LYS A 74 28.20 34.58 5.24
C LYS A 74 28.60 34.38 3.78
N LYS A 75 28.99 35.50 3.17
CA LYS A 75 29.54 35.72 1.82
C LYS A 75 30.75 34.80 1.53
N LYS A 76 30.49 33.61 0.97
CA LYS A 76 31.34 32.78 0.07
C LYS A 76 30.56 31.50 -0.27
N PRO A 77 29.56 31.57 -1.16
CA PRO A 77 28.56 30.50 -1.33
C PRO A 77 29.16 29.20 -1.89
N ALA A 78 30.05 29.27 -2.89
CA ALA A 78 30.52 28.07 -3.60
C ALA A 78 31.35 27.11 -2.74
N ALA A 79 32.36 27.61 -2.02
CA ALA A 79 33.23 26.78 -1.18
C ALA A 79 32.52 26.20 0.05
N ARG A 80 31.47 26.88 0.54
CA ARG A 80 30.61 26.35 1.61
C ARG A 80 29.62 25.31 1.06
N GLN A 81 29.09 25.55 -0.13
CA GLN A 81 28.17 24.65 -0.81
C GLN A 81 28.84 23.30 -1.12
N GLU A 82 30.06 23.28 -1.67
CA GLU A 82 30.78 22.02 -1.93
C GLU A 82 31.02 21.20 -0.65
N LYS A 83 31.37 21.86 0.46
CA LYS A 83 31.59 21.19 1.75
C LYS A 83 30.31 20.61 2.33
N LEU A 84 29.19 21.30 2.15
CA LEU A 84 27.90 20.90 2.72
C LEU A 84 27.12 19.93 1.82
N LEU A 85 27.40 19.91 0.51
CA LEU A 85 26.72 19.08 -0.47
C LEU A 85 26.57 17.60 -0.05
N PRO A 86 27.63 16.88 0.40
CA PRO A 86 27.48 15.48 0.79
C PRO A 86 26.58 15.29 2.02
N MET A 87 26.60 16.23 2.97
CA MET A 87 25.73 16.17 4.16
C MET A 87 24.28 16.46 3.79
N TYR A 88 24.03 17.49 2.97
CA TYR A 88 22.70 17.82 2.49
C TYR A 88 22.12 16.76 1.56
N HIS A 89 22.96 16.07 0.79
CA HIS A 89 22.53 14.93 -0.01
C HIS A 89 21.96 13.82 0.88
N GLN A 90 22.64 13.49 1.99
CA GLN A 90 22.15 12.51 2.96
C GLN A 90 20.81 12.95 3.60
N VAL A 91 20.68 14.23 3.94
CA VAL A 91 19.43 14.80 4.46
C VAL A 91 18.31 14.71 3.42
N ALA A 92 18.61 15.02 2.15
CA ALA A 92 17.63 14.94 1.06
C ALA A 92 17.15 13.50 0.82
N ILE A 93 18.04 12.50 0.92
CA ILE A 93 17.68 11.08 0.86
C ILE A 93 16.74 10.73 2.01
N GLN A 94 17.11 11.07 3.26
CA GLN A 94 16.28 10.79 4.43
C GLN A 94 14.92 11.49 4.38
N PHE A 95 14.89 12.71 3.83
CA PHE A 95 13.66 13.46 3.60
C PHE A 95 12.76 12.75 2.58
N ALA A 96 13.31 12.29 1.46
CA ALA A 96 12.56 11.48 0.49
C ALA A 96 12.04 10.18 1.12
N ASP A 97 12.87 9.48 1.89
CA ASP A 97 12.48 8.25 2.59
C ASP A 97 11.34 8.45 3.60
N LEU A 98 11.20 9.65 4.17
CA LEU A 98 10.13 9.97 5.12
C LEU A 98 8.75 9.99 4.46
N HIS A 99 8.69 10.35 3.18
CA HIS A 99 7.45 10.30 2.40
C HIS A 99 6.98 8.87 2.11
N ASP A 100 7.90 7.91 2.10
CA ASP A 100 7.64 6.50 1.78
C ASP A 100 7.35 5.64 3.03
N THR A 101 6.72 6.20 4.06
CA THR A 101 6.40 5.45 5.28
C THR A 101 5.06 4.70 5.17
N PRO A 102 4.94 3.48 5.71
CA PRO A 102 3.65 2.75 5.76
C PRO A 102 2.54 3.56 6.42
N GLY A 103 2.85 4.32 7.48
CA GLY A 103 1.89 5.23 8.12
C GLY A 103 1.38 6.32 7.18
N ARG A 104 2.26 6.89 6.34
CA ARG A 104 1.84 7.84 5.31
C ARG A 104 0.99 7.19 4.23
N MET A 105 1.29 5.94 3.86
CA MET A 105 0.51 5.18 2.88
C MET A 105 -0.91 4.89 3.40
N GLU A 106 -1.04 4.58 4.69
CA GLU A 106 -2.33 4.35 5.35
C GLU A 106 -3.15 5.65 5.45
N GLU A 107 -2.54 6.76 5.89
CA GLU A 107 -3.19 8.08 5.96
C GLU A 107 -3.75 8.53 4.62
N MET A 108 -3.05 8.21 3.53
CA MET A 108 -3.47 8.53 2.17
C MET A 108 -4.41 7.45 1.57
N SER A 109 -4.81 6.45 2.36
CA SER A 109 -5.69 5.33 1.97
C SER A 109 -5.17 4.50 0.78
N PHE A 110 -3.85 4.45 0.60
CA PHE A 110 -3.21 3.62 -0.41
C PHE A 110 -3.12 2.14 -0.01
N ILE A 111 -3.11 1.87 1.31
CA ILE A 111 -3.13 0.53 1.89
C ILE A 111 -4.33 0.39 2.82
N THR A 112 -4.79 -0.85 2.99
CA THR A 112 -5.92 -1.21 3.86
C THR A 112 -5.52 -1.22 5.32
N ASP A 113 -4.35 -1.77 5.66
CA ASP A 113 -3.87 -1.88 7.04
C ASP A 113 -2.35 -2.12 7.06
N ILE A 114 -1.73 -1.81 8.20
CA ILE A 114 -0.32 -2.07 8.49
C ILE A 114 -0.21 -3.38 9.27
N LEU A 115 0.54 -4.33 8.73
CA LEU A 115 0.70 -5.65 9.35
C LEU A 115 2.12 -5.83 9.91
N LYS A 116 2.25 -6.66 10.95
CA LYS A 116 3.56 -7.13 11.41
C LYS A 116 3.86 -8.47 10.74
N ARG A 117 5.05 -8.64 10.17
CA ARG A 117 5.47 -9.88 9.49
C ARG A 117 5.29 -11.14 10.34
N GLN A 118 5.46 -11.03 11.66
CA GLN A 118 5.33 -12.18 12.56
C GLN A 118 3.89 -12.71 12.64
N SER A 119 2.90 -11.81 12.69
CA SER A 119 1.48 -12.15 12.75
C SER A 119 0.82 -12.21 11.37
N SER A 120 1.50 -11.79 10.30
CA SER A 120 0.91 -11.68 8.96
C SER A 120 0.38 -13.02 8.43
N ARG A 121 1.05 -14.14 8.72
CA ARG A 121 0.59 -15.47 8.29
C ARG A 121 -0.76 -15.85 8.89
N GLU A 122 -0.92 -15.63 10.19
CA GLU A 122 -2.17 -15.91 10.89
C GLU A 122 -3.28 -14.98 10.41
N PHE A 123 -2.96 -13.70 10.27
CA PHE A 123 -3.87 -12.70 9.70
C PHE A 123 -4.37 -13.11 8.32
N PHE A 124 -3.47 -13.37 7.36
CA PHE A 124 -3.85 -13.73 5.99
C PHE A 124 -4.62 -15.04 5.92
N TYR A 125 -4.29 -16.02 6.77
CA TYR A 125 -5.04 -17.27 6.82
C TYR A 125 -6.51 -17.03 7.19
N TRP A 126 -6.76 -16.34 8.30
CA TRP A 126 -8.13 -16.09 8.76
C TRP A 126 -8.88 -15.15 7.84
N HIS A 127 -8.20 -14.12 7.34
CA HIS A 127 -8.79 -13.15 6.44
C HIS A 127 -9.18 -13.76 5.09
N LEU A 128 -8.29 -14.56 4.48
CA LEU A 128 -8.59 -15.26 3.23
C LEU A 128 -9.71 -16.29 3.43
N LYS A 129 -9.65 -17.07 4.51
CA LYS A 129 -10.70 -18.04 4.85
C LYS A 129 -12.06 -17.37 4.96
N ARG A 130 -12.15 -16.23 5.65
CA ARG A 130 -13.38 -15.44 5.75
C ARG A 130 -13.87 -14.97 4.38
N LYS A 131 -13.01 -14.36 3.57
CA LYS A 131 -13.37 -13.84 2.23
C LYS A 131 -13.87 -14.95 1.29
N LEU A 132 -13.24 -16.12 1.33
CA LEU A 132 -13.67 -17.28 0.54
C LEU A 132 -15.03 -17.81 0.99
N LEU A 133 -15.28 -17.89 2.30
CA LEU A 133 -16.57 -18.32 2.85
C LEU A 133 -17.69 -17.31 2.54
N GLU A 134 -17.43 -16.01 2.72
CA GLU A 134 -18.37 -14.94 2.35
C GLU A 134 -18.75 -15.04 0.86
N ARG A 135 -17.78 -15.30 -0.01
CA ARG A 135 -18.03 -15.51 -1.44
C ARG A 135 -18.87 -16.76 -1.71
N GLN A 136 -18.60 -17.87 -1.03
CA GLN A 136 -19.41 -19.08 -1.16
C GLN A 136 -20.86 -18.82 -0.73
N LEU A 137 -21.08 -18.12 0.38
CA LEU A 137 -22.39 -17.69 0.85
C LEU A 137 -23.10 -16.83 -0.20
N LYS A 138 -22.45 -15.79 -0.73
CA LYS A 138 -23.02 -14.94 -1.80
C LYS A 138 -23.44 -15.75 -3.02
N LYS A 139 -22.62 -16.74 -3.42
CA LYS A 139 -22.96 -17.65 -4.54
C LYS A 139 -24.19 -18.50 -4.23
N MET A 140 -24.33 -19.01 -3.01
CA MET A 140 -25.49 -19.80 -2.59
C MET A 140 -26.77 -18.94 -2.47
N MET A 141 -26.63 -17.67 -2.11
CA MET A 141 -27.76 -16.74 -1.96
C MET A 141 -28.27 -16.18 -3.29
N LYS A 142 -27.38 -16.01 -4.29
CA LYS A 142 -27.70 -15.46 -5.62
C LYS A 142 -28.98 -16.02 -6.27
N PRO A 143 -29.26 -17.34 -6.28
CA PRO A 143 -30.52 -17.86 -6.84
C PRO A 143 -31.79 -17.42 -6.08
N PHE A 144 -31.68 -17.07 -4.80
CA PHE A 144 -32.81 -16.61 -3.98
C PHE A 144 -32.98 -15.09 -4.00
N THR A 145 -31.96 -14.35 -4.42
CA THR A 145 -31.88 -12.89 -4.33
C THR A 145 -31.62 -12.26 -5.71
N HIS A 146 -32.50 -12.52 -6.69
CA HIS A 146 -32.33 -12.04 -8.07
C HIS A 146 -32.35 -10.51 -8.23
N ASN A 147 -33.02 -9.79 -7.32
CA ASN A 147 -33.19 -8.33 -7.40
C ASN A 147 -32.14 -7.53 -6.60
N PHE A 148 -31.25 -8.19 -5.85
CA PHE A 148 -30.33 -7.52 -4.94
C PHE A 148 -28.95 -7.30 -5.60
N GLY A 149 -28.41 -6.09 -5.47
CA GLY A 149 -27.06 -5.77 -5.90
C GLY A 149 -25.98 -6.35 -4.97
N GLU A 150 -24.72 -6.47 -5.43
CA GLU A 150 -23.63 -6.99 -4.59
C GLU A 150 -23.40 -6.15 -3.32
N GLY A 151 -23.57 -4.82 -3.39
CA GLY A 151 -23.46 -3.93 -2.23
C GLY A 151 -24.56 -4.16 -1.18
N GLU A 152 -25.78 -4.50 -1.62
CA GLU A 152 -26.90 -4.82 -0.73
C GLU A 152 -26.69 -6.18 -0.07
N LEU A 153 -26.20 -7.17 -0.82
CA LEU A 153 -25.81 -8.48 -0.28
C LEU A 153 -24.69 -8.35 0.75
N ASN A 154 -23.70 -7.49 0.51
CA ASN A 154 -22.65 -7.19 1.49
C ASN A 154 -23.23 -6.59 2.78
N SER A 155 -24.14 -5.62 2.63
CA SER A 155 -24.82 -4.99 3.77
C SER A 155 -25.71 -5.97 4.53
N MET A 156 -26.36 -6.91 3.85
CA MET A 156 -27.13 -7.98 4.48
C MET A 156 -26.22 -8.93 5.28
N LEU A 157 -25.13 -9.40 4.67
CA LEU A 157 -24.18 -10.28 5.35
C LEU A 157 -23.55 -9.60 6.57
N HIS A 158 -23.18 -8.32 6.46
CA HIS A 158 -22.67 -7.56 7.61
C HIS A 158 -23.69 -7.46 8.72
N ARG A 159 -24.97 -7.20 8.42
CA ARG A 159 -26.04 -7.17 9.43
C ARG A 159 -26.28 -8.52 10.09
N TRP A 160 -26.19 -9.62 9.36
CA TRP A 160 -26.42 -10.97 9.90
C TRP A 160 -25.24 -11.49 10.72
N LEU A 161 -24.02 -11.06 10.41
CA LEU A 161 -22.79 -11.48 11.07
C LEU A 161 -22.37 -10.54 12.22
N GLN A 162 -23.06 -9.42 12.41
CA GLN A 162 -22.91 -8.59 13.61
C GLN A 162 -23.49 -9.35 14.83
N LEU A 163 -22.60 -10.11 15.48
CA LEU A 163 -22.60 -10.36 16.92
C LEU A 163 -21.62 -9.40 17.58
#